data_AF-A0A7S2ITS9-F1
#
_entry.id   AF-A0A7S2ITS9-F1
#
_cell.length_a   1.000
_cell.length_b   1.000
_cell.length_c   1.000
_cell.angle_alpha   90.00
_cell.angle_beta   90.00
_cell.angle_gamma   90.00
#
_symmetry.space_group_name_H-M   'P 1'
#
loop_
_entity.id
_entity.type
_entity.pdbx_description
1 polymer ?
#
loop_
_entity_poly.entity_id
_entity_poly.type
_entity_poly.pdbx_seq_one_letter_code
_entity_poly.pdbx_strand_id
1 'polypeptide(L)'
;RRRQRAHAHLRRRARGRAVMASLPRRSTSATNALPPQVFRDLLDDPAVVSFLQDRSEQAGMHMSEALADPDVQTRLVASCQQRFPAYVGQVKQHLATLAADPDWRMYTGGLRAFGLEQAPAPLAPVVLIGGVASCACACGDLAMPTQALADSIGFVLAGYQMLFGVIVVLLEAKVSLVQLSRLVDACHTWLLETAGFLSNLALRGLFYIFLGNLWMCFAKYSHFAAWPCGVFLNIVGVLCIFIRLLGFEVRVDKVAARYQAVPMRETVT
;
A
#
# COMPACT_ATOMS: atom_id res chain seq x y z
N ARG A 1 -22.07 -23.94 -38.07
CA ARG A 1 -21.18 -23.65 -36.92
C ARG A 1 -20.01 -22.69 -37.23
N ARG A 2 -19.30 -22.79 -38.37
CA ARG A 2 -18.22 -21.82 -38.72
C ARG A 2 -18.70 -20.39 -39.03
N ARG A 3 -19.88 -20.20 -39.65
CA ARG A 3 -20.46 -18.86 -39.91
C ARG A 3 -20.94 -18.10 -38.67
N GLN A 4 -21.37 -18.80 -37.61
CA GLN A 4 -21.80 -18.15 -36.36
C GLN A 4 -20.62 -17.59 -35.53
N ARG A 5 -19.43 -18.18 -35.65
CA ARG A 5 -18.21 -17.67 -34.97
C ARG A 5 -17.67 -16.38 -35.60
N ALA A 6 -17.87 -16.18 -36.90
CA ALA A 6 -17.44 -14.95 -37.59
C ALA A 6 -18.28 -13.72 -37.18
N HIS A 7 -19.59 -13.89 -37.00
CA HIS A 7 -20.47 -12.77 -36.60
C HIS A 7 -20.28 -12.31 -35.14
N ALA A 8 -19.89 -13.22 -34.22
CA ALA A 8 -19.60 -12.86 -32.83
C ALA A 8 -18.33 -11.99 -32.70
N HIS A 9 -17.33 -12.21 -33.56
CA HIS A 9 -16.10 -11.41 -33.55
C HIS A 9 -16.29 -9.99 -34.12
N LEU A 10 -17.16 -9.80 -35.11
CA LEU A 10 -17.45 -8.49 -35.69
C LEU A 10 -18.25 -7.59 -34.72
N ARG A 11 -19.19 -8.16 -33.96
CA ARG A 11 -19.96 -7.40 -32.95
C ARG A 11 -19.12 -6.95 -31.75
N ARG A 12 -18.08 -7.71 -31.35
CA ARG A 12 -17.14 -7.28 -30.29
C ARG A 12 -16.24 -6.12 -30.75
N ARG A 13 -15.85 -6.06 -32.03
CA ARG A 13 -15.04 -4.95 -32.57
C ARG A 13 -15.84 -3.65 -32.72
N ALA A 14 -17.13 -3.72 -33.02
CA ALA A 14 -17.98 -2.52 -33.16
C ALA A 14 -18.31 -1.86 -31.81
N ARG A 15 -18.54 -2.64 -30.75
CA ARG A 15 -18.81 -2.09 -29.40
C ARG A 15 -17.58 -1.48 -28.72
N GLY A 16 -16.37 -1.95 -29.03
CA GLY A 16 -15.13 -1.36 -28.50
C GLY A 16 -14.81 0.04 -29.05
N ARG A 17 -15.27 0.37 -30.28
CA ARG A 17 -15.01 1.68 -30.89
C ARG A 17 -15.98 2.78 -30.46
N ALA A 18 -17.21 2.44 -30.08
CA ALA A 18 -18.20 3.43 -29.68
C ALA A 18 -17.99 3.96 -28.24
N VAL A 19 -17.39 3.17 -27.34
CA VAL A 19 -17.13 3.58 -25.94
C VAL A 19 -15.88 4.45 -25.81
N MET A 20 -14.99 4.45 -26.81
CA MET A 20 -13.79 5.29 -26.82
C MET A 20 -14.03 6.73 -27.32
N ALA A 21 -15.24 7.07 -27.77
CA ALA A 21 -15.55 8.37 -28.37
C ALA A 21 -16.11 9.42 -27.39
N SER A 22 -16.34 9.06 -26.11
CA SER A 22 -16.95 9.97 -25.12
C SER A 22 -16.12 10.21 -23.86
N LEU A 23 -14.86 9.77 -23.83
CA LEU A 23 -13.92 10.22 -22.80
C LEU A 23 -13.29 11.54 -23.25
N PRO A 24 -13.25 12.57 -22.40
CA PRO A 24 -12.54 13.80 -22.72
C PRO A 24 -11.12 13.42 -23.11
N ARG A 25 -10.75 13.74 -24.35
CA ARG A 25 -9.39 13.68 -24.86
C ARG A 25 -8.54 14.61 -23.99
N ARG A 26 -8.00 14.08 -22.88
CA ARG A 26 -6.92 14.73 -22.13
C ARG A 26 -5.82 14.97 -23.14
N SER A 27 -5.58 16.24 -23.42
CA SER A 27 -4.65 16.70 -24.43
C SER A 27 -3.29 16.05 -24.22
N THR A 28 -2.87 15.34 -25.26
CA THR A 28 -1.53 14.81 -25.45
C THR A 28 -0.53 15.96 -25.45
N SER A 29 0.06 16.25 -24.28
CA SER A 29 1.41 16.84 -24.17
C SER A 29 2.35 15.78 -23.60
N ALA A 30 2.37 14.61 -24.24
CA ALA A 30 3.13 13.43 -23.79
C ALA A 30 4.63 13.50 -24.14
N THR A 31 5.09 14.53 -24.85
CA THR A 31 6.49 14.64 -25.32
C THR A 31 7.46 15.26 -24.32
N ASN A 32 6.99 15.83 -23.21
CA ASN A 32 7.84 16.46 -22.18
C ASN A 32 7.58 15.95 -20.75
N ALA A 33 6.99 14.76 -20.61
CA ALA A 33 6.77 14.17 -19.30
C ALA A 33 8.09 13.63 -18.75
N LEU A 34 8.49 14.12 -17.57
CA LEU A 34 9.64 13.61 -16.82
C LEU A 34 9.47 12.10 -16.59
N PRO A 35 10.41 11.24 -17.04
CA PRO A 35 10.31 9.82 -16.77
C PRO A 35 10.28 9.58 -15.25
N PRO A 36 9.34 8.77 -14.73
CA PRO A 36 9.17 8.60 -13.28
C PRO A 36 10.40 7.99 -12.59
N GLN A 37 11.22 7.24 -13.34
CA GLN A 37 12.48 6.68 -12.85
C GLN A 37 13.52 7.77 -12.56
N VAL A 38 13.66 8.79 -13.43
CA VAL A 38 14.63 9.87 -13.24
C VAL A 38 14.35 10.67 -11.97
N PHE A 39 13.08 10.95 -11.69
CA PHE A 39 12.70 11.64 -10.47
C PHE A 39 12.93 10.78 -9.22
N ARG A 40 12.65 9.48 -9.29
CA ARG A 40 12.94 8.54 -8.21
C ARG A 40 14.44 8.46 -7.93
N ASP A 41 15.27 8.30 -8.96
CA ASP A 41 16.73 8.23 -8.84
C ASP A 41 17.35 9.51 -8.25
N LEU A 42 16.68 10.66 -8.45
CA LEU A 42 17.05 11.94 -7.83
C LEU A 42 16.67 12.01 -6.35
N LEU A 43 15.50 11.47 -5.99
CA LEU A 43 15.07 11.38 -4.60
C LEU A 43 15.85 10.32 -3.82
N ASP A 44 16.41 9.33 -4.49
CA ASP A 44 17.27 8.31 -3.90
C ASP A 44 18.74 8.78 -3.78
N ASP A 45 19.07 9.99 -4.26
CA ASP A 45 20.41 10.56 -4.13
C ASP A 45 20.74 10.86 -2.65
N PRO A 46 21.78 10.25 -2.07
CA PRO A 46 22.07 10.40 -0.63
C PRO A 46 22.29 11.85 -0.21
N ALA A 47 22.84 12.69 -1.09
CA ALA A 47 23.06 14.11 -0.79
C ALA A 47 21.74 14.91 -0.80
N VAL A 48 20.76 14.49 -1.60
CA VAL A 48 19.42 15.10 -1.64
C VAL A 48 18.61 14.62 -0.44
N VAL A 49 18.67 13.33 -0.10
CA VAL A 49 17.97 12.74 1.05
C VAL A 49 18.44 13.37 2.35
N SER A 50 19.75 13.45 2.60
CA SER A 50 20.28 14.04 3.83
C SER A 50 19.86 15.51 3.98
N PHE A 51 19.93 16.27 2.88
CA PHE A 51 19.54 17.67 2.88
C PHE A 51 18.04 17.87 3.12
N LEU A 52 17.20 17.06 2.48
CA LEU A 52 15.75 17.02 2.71
C LEU A 52 15.42 16.72 4.17
N GLN A 53 16.13 15.76 4.74
CA GLN A 53 15.92 15.33 6.12
C GLN A 53 16.32 16.43 7.10
N ASP A 54 17.52 17.00 6.96
CA ASP A 54 18.00 18.12 7.78
C ASP A 54 17.02 19.30 7.73
N ARG A 55 16.50 19.63 6.54
CA ARG A 55 15.52 20.71 6.41
C ARG A 55 14.17 20.38 7.03
N SER A 56 13.71 19.14 6.89
CA SER A 56 12.47 18.71 7.52
C SER A 56 12.56 18.80 9.05
N GLU A 57 13.70 18.44 9.64
CA GLU A 57 13.95 18.51 11.08
C GLU A 57 14.07 19.97 11.56
N GLN A 58 14.84 20.80 10.86
CA GLN A 58 15.03 22.22 11.22
C GLN A 58 13.74 23.03 11.18
N ALA A 59 12.90 22.80 10.17
CA ALA A 59 11.65 23.52 10.01
C ALA A 59 10.46 22.85 10.74
N GLY A 60 10.68 21.70 11.39
CA GLY A 60 9.64 20.96 12.11
C GLY A 60 8.49 20.50 11.21
N MET A 61 8.78 20.27 9.93
CA MET A 61 7.79 19.95 8.88
C MET A 61 8.10 18.61 8.23
N HIS A 62 7.11 18.03 7.55
CA HIS A 62 7.29 16.71 6.95
C HIS A 62 8.25 16.78 5.76
N MET A 63 9.02 15.71 5.49
CA MET A 63 9.98 15.66 4.37
C MET A 63 9.32 15.91 3.01
N SER A 64 8.04 15.53 2.86
CA SER A 64 7.25 15.87 1.67
C SER A 64 6.93 17.35 1.58
N GLU A 65 6.73 18.06 2.69
CA GLU A 65 6.54 19.52 2.68
C GLU A 65 7.86 20.24 2.40
N ALA A 66 8.99 19.67 2.85
CA ALA A 66 10.32 20.16 2.54
C ALA A 66 10.65 20.16 1.04
N LEU A 67 9.98 19.33 0.23
CA LEU A 67 10.13 19.38 -1.23
C LEU A 67 9.58 20.68 -1.87
N ALA A 68 8.74 21.45 -1.16
CA ALA A 68 8.33 22.79 -1.61
C ALA A 68 9.29 23.89 -1.18
N ASP A 69 10.27 23.58 -0.32
CA ASP A 69 11.29 24.54 0.09
C ASP A 69 12.15 24.93 -1.14
N PRO A 70 12.26 26.23 -1.48
CA PRO A 70 13.08 26.69 -2.61
C PRO A 70 14.54 26.20 -2.55
N ASP A 71 15.10 26.04 -1.34
CA ASP A 71 16.48 25.58 -1.17
C ASP A 71 16.61 24.11 -1.57
N VAL A 72 15.63 23.29 -1.17
CA VAL A 72 15.54 21.87 -1.53
C VAL A 72 15.36 21.70 -3.04
N GLN A 73 14.49 22.52 -3.65
CA GLN A 73 14.30 22.51 -5.10
C GLN A 73 15.57 22.88 -5.85
N THR A 74 16.30 23.88 -5.36
CA THR A 74 17.60 24.28 -5.94
C THR A 74 18.61 23.14 -5.89
N ARG A 75 18.67 22.40 -4.76
CA ARG A 75 19.57 21.26 -4.60
C ARG A 75 19.19 20.06 -5.47
N LEU A 76 17.90 19.78 -5.59
CA LEU A 76 17.36 18.75 -6.50
C LEU A 76 17.70 19.06 -7.96
N VAL A 77 17.51 20.31 -8.37
CA VAL A 77 17.86 20.78 -9.72
C VAL A 77 19.36 20.69 -9.97
N ALA A 78 20.20 21.07 -8.99
CA ALA A 78 21.65 20.95 -9.11
C ALA A 78 22.09 19.49 -9.26
N SER A 79 21.50 18.58 -8.48
CA SER A 79 21.78 17.14 -8.57
C SER A 79 21.31 16.55 -9.90
N CYS A 80 20.15 17.00 -10.39
CA CYS A 80 19.66 16.66 -11.74
C CYS A 80 20.59 17.18 -12.83
N GLN A 81 21.14 18.38 -12.69
CA GLN A 81 22.07 18.93 -13.66
C GLN A 81 23.37 18.12 -13.75
N GLN A 82 23.82 17.54 -12.63
CA GLN A 82 25.01 16.69 -12.60
C GLN A 82 24.76 15.30 -13.19
N ARG A 83 23.63 14.66 -12.84
CA ARG A 83 23.34 13.26 -13.21
C ARG A 83 22.55 13.11 -14.51
N PHE A 84 21.64 14.03 -14.77
CA PHE A 84 20.61 13.95 -15.81
C PHE A 84 20.41 15.29 -16.53
N PRO A 85 21.45 15.88 -17.16
CA PRO A 85 21.40 17.24 -17.71
C PRO A 85 20.27 17.45 -18.74
N ALA A 86 19.89 16.40 -19.47
CA ALA A 86 18.79 16.44 -20.45
C ALA A 86 17.41 16.70 -19.82
N TYR A 87 17.22 16.43 -18.52
CA TYR A 87 15.92 16.48 -17.84
C TYR A 87 15.77 17.67 -16.89
N VAL A 88 16.78 18.55 -16.76
CA VAL A 88 16.77 19.68 -15.81
C VAL A 88 15.56 20.60 -16.00
N GLY A 89 15.22 20.91 -17.26
CA GLY A 89 14.04 21.74 -17.57
C GLY A 89 12.73 21.09 -17.12
N GLN A 90 12.60 19.78 -17.31
CA GLN A 90 11.42 19.01 -16.91
C GLN A 90 11.31 18.88 -15.38
N VAL A 91 12.42 18.66 -14.68
CA VAL A 91 12.46 18.63 -13.21
C VAL A 91 12.07 19.97 -12.62
N LYS A 92 12.62 21.08 -13.12
CA LYS A 92 12.24 22.44 -12.69
C LYS A 92 10.74 22.68 -12.86
N GLN A 93 10.20 22.32 -14.03
CA GLN A 93 8.78 22.46 -14.30
C GLN A 93 7.96 21.57 -13.36
N HIS A 94 8.37 20.32 -13.14
CA HIS A 94 7.69 19.40 -12.24
C HIS A 94 7.67 19.92 -10.80
N LEU A 95 8.81 20.38 -10.27
CA LEU A 95 8.91 20.97 -8.93
C LEU A 95 8.07 22.24 -8.77
N ALA A 96 8.04 23.10 -9.79
CA ALA A 96 7.18 24.29 -9.79
C ALA A 96 5.68 23.90 -9.80
N THR A 97 5.33 22.84 -10.54
CA THR A 97 3.95 22.33 -10.56
C THR A 97 3.57 21.75 -9.20
N LEU A 98 4.49 21.02 -8.55
CA LEU A 98 4.31 20.50 -7.20
C LEU A 98 4.17 21.63 -6.18
N ALA A 99 5.01 22.68 -6.24
CA ALA A 99 4.89 23.80 -5.31
C ALA A 99 3.58 24.60 -5.48
N ALA A 100 3.06 24.68 -6.71
CA ALA A 100 1.88 25.48 -7.03
C ALA A 100 0.54 24.77 -6.74
N ASP A 101 0.51 23.44 -6.79
CA ASP A 101 -0.69 22.66 -6.50
C ASP A 101 -0.78 22.46 -4.98
N PRO A 102 -1.68 23.09 -4.21
CA PRO A 102 -1.78 22.89 -2.76
C PRO A 102 -2.06 21.42 -2.37
N ASP A 103 -2.62 20.63 -3.29
CA ASP A 103 -2.90 19.21 -3.11
C ASP A 103 -1.75 18.29 -3.55
N TRP A 104 -0.62 18.82 -4.01
CA TRP A 104 0.58 18.03 -4.35
C TRP A 104 1.10 17.18 -3.19
N ARG A 105 0.74 17.54 -1.96
CA ARG A 105 0.96 16.77 -0.73
C ARG A 105 0.31 15.38 -0.79
N MET A 106 -0.73 15.19 -1.61
CA MET A 106 -1.26 13.88 -1.98
C MET A 106 -0.36 13.12 -2.98
N TYR A 107 0.33 13.82 -3.88
CA TYR A 107 1.05 13.24 -5.02
C TYR A 107 2.55 12.94 -4.75
N THR A 108 3.28 13.78 -4.01
CA THR A 108 4.65 13.45 -3.48
C THR A 108 4.61 12.59 -2.23
N GLY A 109 3.39 12.32 -1.79
CA GLY A 109 3.05 10.99 -1.37
C GLY A 109 3.44 9.88 -2.35
N GLY A 110 4.32 10.00 -3.34
CA GLY A 110 4.94 8.88 -4.08
C GLY A 110 5.50 7.75 -3.20
N LEU A 111 6.02 8.12 -2.03
CA LEU A 111 6.43 7.21 -0.96
C LEU A 111 5.34 7.05 0.14
N ARG A 112 4.27 7.83 0.07
CA ARG A 112 2.94 7.55 0.64
C ARG A 112 1.96 6.97 -0.43
N ALA A 113 2.42 6.41 -1.57
CA ALA A 113 1.61 6.45 -2.83
C ALA A 113 0.45 5.48 -2.84
N PHE A 114 0.44 4.63 -1.84
CA PHE A 114 -0.64 3.73 -1.58
C PHE A 114 -1.61 4.27 -0.53
N GLY A 115 -1.43 5.48 0.00
CA GLY A 115 -2.31 6.09 1.00
C GLY A 115 -2.46 5.20 2.23
N LEU A 116 -1.40 4.46 2.58
CA LEU A 116 -1.44 3.52 3.70
C LEU A 116 -1.55 4.28 5.01
N GLU A 117 -2.79 4.54 5.43
CA GLU A 117 -3.09 4.85 6.82
C GLU A 117 -2.69 3.59 7.61
N GLN A 118 -1.49 3.59 8.21
CA GLN A 118 -1.14 2.56 9.17
C GLN A 118 -2.02 2.73 10.40
N ALA A 119 -2.43 1.62 11.01
CA ALA A 119 -3.14 1.68 12.27
C ALA A 119 -2.29 2.45 13.30
N PRO A 120 -2.93 3.20 14.22
CA PRO A 120 -2.22 3.92 15.27
C PRO A 120 -1.21 3.03 15.98
N ALA A 121 -0.08 3.62 16.37
CA ALA A 121 1.05 2.90 16.94
C ALA A 121 0.69 1.84 18.00
N PRO A 122 -0.24 2.08 18.96
CA PRO A 122 -0.63 1.05 19.92
C PRO A 122 -1.52 -0.05 19.32
N LEU A 123 -2.28 0.23 18.26
CA LEU A 123 -3.24 -0.70 17.67
C LEU A 123 -2.59 -1.64 16.66
N ALA A 124 -1.61 -1.16 15.88
CA ALA A 124 -0.88 -1.98 14.90
C ALA A 124 -0.35 -3.32 15.45
N PRO A 125 0.37 -3.38 16.60
CA PRO A 125 0.84 -4.67 17.12
C PRO A 125 -0.30 -5.57 17.59
N VAL A 126 -1.39 -5.00 18.11
CA VAL A 126 -2.58 -5.74 18.55
C VAL A 126 -3.26 -6.42 17.35
N VAL A 127 -3.45 -5.67 16.27
CA VAL A 127 -4.02 -6.21 15.02
C VAL A 127 -3.10 -7.26 14.41
N LEU A 128 -1.77 -7.02 14.40
CA LEU A 128 -0.78 -7.97 13.91
C LEU A 128 -0.85 -9.30 14.67
N ILE A 129 -0.99 -9.27 15.99
CA ILE A 129 -1.18 -10.48 16.81
C ILE A 129 -2.46 -11.21 16.40
N GLY A 130 -3.56 -10.48 16.15
CA GLY A 130 -4.81 -11.06 15.62
C GLY A 130 -4.63 -11.75 14.28
N GLY A 131 -3.91 -11.10 13.34
CA GLY A 131 -3.59 -11.67 12.04
C GLY A 131 -2.72 -12.93 12.15
N VAL A 132 -1.69 -12.91 13.00
CA VAL A 132 -0.83 -14.09 13.25
C VAL A 132 -1.62 -15.23 13.89
N ALA A 133 -2.43 -14.94 14.92
CA ALA A 133 -3.26 -15.94 15.57
C ALA A 133 -4.27 -16.56 14.58
N SER A 134 -4.93 -15.74 13.77
CA SER A 134 -5.81 -16.20 12.68
C SER A 134 -5.06 -17.10 11.70
N CYS A 135 -3.86 -16.73 11.25
CA CYS A 135 -3.05 -17.58 10.39
C CYS A 135 -2.72 -18.92 11.05
N ALA A 136 -2.27 -18.90 12.30
CA ALA A 136 -1.88 -20.10 13.03
C ALA A 136 -3.05 -21.06 13.22
N CYS A 137 -4.23 -20.56 13.58
CA CYS A 137 -5.44 -21.36 13.68
C CYS A 137 -5.80 -22.00 12.33
N ALA A 138 -5.81 -21.22 11.25
CA ALA A 138 -6.15 -21.74 9.92
C ALA A 138 -5.11 -22.75 9.40
N CYS A 139 -3.82 -22.56 9.70
CA CYS A 139 -2.77 -23.54 9.41
C CYS A 139 -3.00 -24.85 10.17
N GLY A 140 -3.44 -24.80 11.42
CA GLY A 140 -3.80 -25.99 12.19
C GLY A 140 -4.94 -26.78 11.55
N ASP A 141 -5.97 -26.07 11.07
CA ASP A 141 -7.12 -26.69 10.39
C ASP A 141 -6.72 -27.30 9.03
N LEU A 142 -5.83 -26.63 8.28
CA LEU A 142 -5.32 -27.13 7.00
C LEU A 142 -4.31 -28.28 7.14
N ALA A 143 -3.61 -28.39 8.27
CA ALA A 143 -2.60 -29.43 8.50
C ALA A 143 -3.20 -30.84 8.65
N MET A 144 -4.52 -30.97 8.82
CA MET A 144 -5.22 -32.25 8.93
C MET A 144 -5.93 -32.59 7.60
N PRO A 145 -5.26 -33.25 6.64
CA PRO A 145 -5.82 -33.51 5.31
C PRO A 145 -7.04 -34.43 5.34
N THR A 146 -7.22 -35.22 6.41
CA THR A 146 -8.43 -36.04 6.61
C THR A 146 -9.70 -35.18 6.70
N GLN A 147 -9.59 -33.92 7.15
CA GLN A 147 -10.70 -32.98 7.16
C GLN A 147 -11.11 -32.54 5.74
N ALA A 148 -10.19 -32.52 4.78
CA ALA A 148 -10.52 -32.13 3.41
C ALA A 148 -11.52 -33.08 2.74
N LEU A 149 -11.48 -34.36 3.12
CA LEU A 149 -12.40 -35.39 2.62
C LEU A 149 -13.74 -35.39 3.37
N ALA A 150 -13.72 -35.11 4.67
CA ALA A 150 -14.93 -35.13 5.50
C ALA A 150 -15.75 -33.84 5.40
N ASP A 151 -15.08 -32.69 5.25
CA ASP A 151 -15.71 -31.37 5.15
C ASP A 151 -14.92 -30.49 4.18
N SER A 152 -15.15 -30.70 2.89
CA SER A 152 -14.50 -29.94 1.83
C SER A 152 -14.82 -28.45 1.89
N ILE A 153 -15.99 -28.05 2.41
CA ILE A 153 -16.38 -26.65 2.55
C ILE A 153 -15.53 -26.00 3.66
N GLY A 154 -15.43 -26.64 4.82
CA GLY A 154 -14.58 -26.19 5.92
C GLY A 154 -13.11 -26.05 5.51
N PHE A 155 -12.60 -26.99 4.72
CA PHE A 155 -11.22 -26.93 4.21
C PHE A 155 -10.98 -25.73 3.29
N VAL A 156 -11.90 -25.44 2.37
CA VAL A 156 -11.81 -24.26 1.48
C VAL A 156 -11.90 -22.97 2.29
N LEU A 157 -12.78 -22.91 3.29
CA LEU A 157 -12.91 -21.76 4.18
C LEU A 157 -11.64 -21.52 5.01
N ALA A 158 -11.02 -22.58 5.54
CA ALA A 158 -9.74 -22.47 6.24
C ALA A 158 -8.63 -21.90 5.33
N GLY A 159 -8.63 -22.27 4.04
CA GLY A 159 -7.77 -21.66 3.04
C GLY A 159 -7.96 -20.15 2.89
N TYR A 160 -9.22 -19.70 2.80
CA TYR A 160 -9.53 -18.27 2.76
C TYR A 160 -9.18 -17.54 4.06
N GLN A 161 -9.43 -18.15 5.22
CA GLN A 161 -9.08 -17.58 6.54
C GLN A 161 -7.56 -17.43 6.69
N MET A 162 -6.78 -18.42 6.23
CA MET A 162 -5.33 -18.33 6.19
C MET A 162 -4.88 -17.19 5.27
N LEU A 163 -5.41 -17.13 4.04
CA LEU A 163 -5.06 -16.07 3.08
C LEU A 163 -5.37 -14.67 3.63
N PHE A 164 -6.55 -14.48 4.21
CA PHE A 164 -6.94 -13.21 4.80
C PHE A 164 -6.10 -12.88 6.04
N GLY A 165 -5.78 -13.86 6.88
CA GLY A 165 -4.85 -13.68 7.99
C GLY A 165 -3.48 -13.18 7.50
N VAL A 166 -2.95 -13.77 6.43
CA VAL A 166 -1.66 -13.36 5.84
C VAL A 166 -1.76 -11.92 5.33
N ILE A 167 -2.87 -11.55 4.69
CA ILE A 167 -3.13 -10.17 4.26
C ILE A 167 -3.11 -9.21 5.47
N VAL A 168 -3.77 -9.55 6.59
CA VAL A 168 -3.71 -8.74 7.82
C VAL A 168 -2.27 -8.60 8.31
N VAL A 169 -1.52 -9.69 8.35
CA VAL A 169 -0.12 -9.68 8.78
C VAL A 169 0.73 -8.81 7.87
N LEU A 170 0.55 -8.89 6.54
CA LEU A 170 1.27 -8.06 5.57
C LEU A 170 0.96 -6.57 5.72
N LEU A 171 -0.32 -6.21 5.94
CA LEU A 171 -0.74 -4.82 6.08
C LEU A 171 -0.26 -4.16 7.39
N GLU A 172 -0.15 -4.93 8.46
CA GLU A 172 0.23 -4.42 9.79
C GLU A 172 1.71 -4.68 10.14
N ALA A 173 2.41 -5.47 9.31
CA ALA A 173 3.84 -5.69 9.47
C ALA A 173 4.60 -4.36 9.43
N LYS A 174 5.61 -4.24 10.31
CA LYS A 174 6.55 -3.12 10.26
C LYS A 174 7.26 -3.14 8.90
N VAL A 175 7.44 -1.97 8.30
CA VAL A 175 8.13 -1.80 7.00
C VAL A 175 9.50 -2.50 6.98
N SER A 176 10.22 -2.50 8.11
CA SER A 176 11.52 -3.20 8.23
C SER A 176 11.42 -4.72 8.06
N LEU A 177 10.28 -5.33 8.39
CA LEU A 177 10.05 -6.77 8.20
C LEU A 177 9.66 -7.07 6.76
N VAL A 178 8.89 -6.18 6.12
CA VAL A 178 8.48 -6.30 4.71
C VAL A 178 9.69 -6.18 3.79
N GLN A 179 10.58 -5.23 4.06
CA GLN A 179 11.79 -4.99 3.27
C GLN A 179 12.86 -6.09 3.39
N LEU A 180 12.71 -7.02 4.34
CA LEU A 180 13.68 -8.12 4.50
C LEU A 180 13.65 -9.10 3.31
N SER A 181 12.51 -9.18 2.60
CA SER A 181 12.34 -10.09 1.47
C SER A 181 11.71 -9.37 0.29
N ARG A 182 12.37 -9.45 -0.88
CA ARG A 182 11.86 -8.90 -2.15
C ARG A 182 10.48 -9.47 -2.52
N LEU A 183 10.20 -10.72 -2.16
CA LEU A 183 8.90 -11.34 -2.44
C LEU A 183 7.80 -10.76 -1.57
N VAL A 184 8.09 -10.49 -0.30
CA VAL A 184 7.13 -9.89 0.64
C VAL A 184 6.83 -8.46 0.24
N ASP A 185 7.86 -7.70 -0.14
CA ASP A 185 7.70 -6.35 -0.66
C ASP A 185 6.86 -6.32 -1.96
N ALA A 186 7.18 -7.17 -2.94
CA ALA A 186 6.41 -7.26 -4.18
C ALA A 186 4.94 -7.68 -3.93
N CYS A 187 4.71 -8.63 -3.02
CA CYS A 187 3.36 -9.05 -2.64
C CYS A 187 2.60 -7.92 -1.95
N HIS A 188 3.26 -7.18 -1.06
CA HIS A 188 2.70 -6.01 -0.39
C HIS A 188 2.35 -4.91 -1.39
N THR A 189 3.25 -4.56 -2.32
CA THR A 189 2.97 -3.58 -3.40
C THR A 189 1.77 -4.03 -4.24
N TRP A 190 1.75 -5.29 -4.68
CA TRP A 190 0.66 -5.84 -5.47
C TRP A 190 -0.68 -5.81 -4.73
N LEU A 191 -0.67 -6.12 -3.43
CA LEU A 191 -1.84 -6.06 -2.57
C LEU A 191 -2.39 -4.63 -2.48
N LEU A 192 -1.52 -3.63 -2.34
CA LEU A 192 -1.95 -2.22 -2.29
C LEU A 192 -2.47 -1.69 -3.62
N GLU A 193 -1.88 -2.12 -4.72
CA GLU A 193 -2.36 -1.78 -6.07
C GLU A 193 -3.74 -2.39 -6.33
N THR A 194 -3.94 -3.65 -5.94
CA THR A 194 -5.17 -4.39 -6.24
C THR A 194 -6.28 -4.07 -5.24
N ALA A 195 -5.93 -3.94 -3.96
CA ALA A 195 -6.85 -3.73 -2.85
C ALA A 195 -6.60 -2.38 -2.19
N GLY A 196 -6.54 -1.31 -2.98
CA GLY A 196 -6.35 0.06 -2.48
C GLY A 196 -7.39 0.48 -1.44
N PHE A 197 -8.55 -0.17 -1.36
CA PHE A 197 -9.50 0.08 -0.26
C PHE A 197 -8.94 -0.29 1.12
N LEU A 198 -8.02 -1.27 1.22
CA LEU A 198 -7.37 -1.65 2.48
C LEU A 198 -6.38 -0.59 2.97
N SER A 199 -6.04 0.41 2.16
CA SER A 199 -5.22 1.52 2.62
C SER A 199 -5.98 2.48 3.54
N ASN A 200 -7.31 2.54 3.41
CA ASN A 200 -8.19 3.31 4.27
C ASN A 200 -8.46 2.58 5.60
N LEU A 201 -8.22 3.23 6.74
CA LEU A 201 -8.34 2.62 8.06
C LEU A 201 -9.75 2.09 8.37
N ALA A 202 -10.80 2.79 7.91
CA ALA A 202 -12.19 2.36 8.16
C ALA A 202 -12.55 1.11 7.35
N LEU A 203 -12.17 1.07 6.07
CA LEU A 203 -12.42 -0.10 5.22
C LEU A 203 -11.56 -1.30 5.64
N ARG A 204 -10.35 -1.06 6.14
CA ARG A 204 -9.53 -2.09 6.78
C ARG A 204 -10.17 -2.62 8.06
N GLY A 205 -10.75 -1.75 8.89
CA GLY A 205 -11.53 -2.15 10.05
C GLY A 205 -12.74 -3.02 9.68
N LEU A 206 -13.44 -2.69 8.60
CA LEU A 206 -14.55 -3.50 8.06
C LEU A 206 -14.06 -4.86 7.56
N PHE A 207 -12.87 -4.92 6.95
CA PHE A 207 -12.22 -6.18 6.59
C PHE A 207 -11.91 -7.05 7.81
N TYR A 208 -11.46 -6.46 8.93
CA TYR A 208 -11.24 -7.20 10.19
C TYR A 208 -12.54 -7.74 10.79
N ILE A 209 -13.63 -6.95 10.76
CA ILE A 209 -14.97 -7.40 11.17
C ILE A 209 -15.43 -8.56 10.29
N PHE A 210 -15.26 -8.46 8.97
CA PHE A 210 -15.59 -9.55 8.04
C PHE A 210 -14.81 -10.82 8.37
N LEU A 211 -13.49 -10.72 8.56
CA LEU A 211 -12.66 -11.87 8.93
C LEU A 211 -13.05 -12.45 10.30
N GLY A 212 -13.36 -11.60 11.28
CA GLY A 212 -13.81 -12.03 12.59
C GLY A 212 -15.17 -12.75 12.55
N ASN A 213 -16.11 -12.25 11.75
CA ASN A 213 -17.40 -12.91 11.53
C ASN A 213 -17.22 -14.26 10.83
N LEU A 214 -16.28 -14.36 9.88
CA LEU A 214 -15.96 -15.63 9.24
C LEU A 214 -15.50 -16.68 10.29
N TRP A 215 -14.64 -16.30 11.22
CA TRP A 215 -14.24 -17.15 12.34
C TRP A 215 -15.40 -17.55 13.25
N MET A 216 -16.29 -16.61 13.58
CA MET A 216 -17.43 -16.88 14.46
C MET A 216 -18.48 -17.79 13.80
N CYS A 217 -18.77 -17.60 12.51
CA CYS A 217 -19.77 -18.40 11.78
C CYS A 217 -19.35 -19.86 11.64
N PHE A 218 -18.04 -20.13 11.58
CA PHE A 218 -17.50 -21.48 11.37
C PHE A 218 -16.79 -22.04 12.60
N ALA A 219 -16.94 -21.41 13.77
CA ALA A 219 -16.45 -21.93 15.04
C ALA A 219 -17.23 -23.19 15.42
N LYS A 220 -16.70 -24.36 15.04
CA LYS A 220 -17.20 -25.65 15.50
C LYS A 220 -16.82 -25.87 16.96
N TYR A 221 -17.63 -26.65 17.69
CA TYR A 221 -17.37 -26.99 19.10
C TYR A 221 -15.99 -27.60 19.36
N SER A 222 -15.37 -28.24 18.36
CA SER A 222 -14.02 -28.83 18.47
C SER A 222 -12.89 -27.80 18.43
N HIS A 223 -13.13 -26.57 17.94
CA HIS A 223 -12.11 -25.53 17.79
C HIS A 223 -12.46 -24.31 18.63
N PHE A 224 -12.52 -24.49 19.96
CA PHE A 224 -12.88 -23.41 20.87
C PHE A 224 -11.97 -22.17 20.75
N ALA A 225 -10.75 -22.30 20.26
CA ALA A 225 -9.81 -21.19 20.03
C ALA A 225 -10.20 -20.27 18.85
N ALA A 226 -11.00 -20.75 17.90
CA ALA A 226 -11.48 -19.97 16.75
C ALA A 226 -12.42 -18.83 17.19
N TRP A 227 -13.28 -19.11 18.17
CA TRP A 227 -14.27 -18.17 18.67
C TRP A 227 -13.66 -16.89 19.28
N PRO A 228 -12.72 -16.95 20.25
CA PRO A 228 -12.10 -15.75 20.81
C PRO A 228 -11.27 -14.99 19.76
N CYS A 229 -10.67 -15.66 18.78
CA CYS A 229 -9.98 -15.01 17.67
C CYS A 229 -10.97 -14.16 16.84
N GLY A 230 -12.14 -14.73 16.51
CA GLY A 230 -13.18 -14.01 15.80
C GLY A 230 -13.74 -12.81 16.56
N VAL A 231 -14.00 -12.96 17.86
CA VAL A 231 -14.43 -11.84 18.73
C VAL A 231 -13.37 -10.74 18.80
N PHE A 232 -12.10 -11.13 18.98
CA PHE A 232 -10.99 -10.19 19.02
C PHE A 232 -10.87 -9.35 17.74
N LEU A 233 -10.92 -9.99 16.57
CA LEU A 233 -10.85 -9.30 15.27
C LEU A 233 -12.04 -8.36 15.04
N ASN A 234 -13.24 -8.74 15.49
CA ASN A 234 -14.41 -7.85 15.46
C ASN A 234 -14.20 -6.59 16.32
N ILE A 235 -13.73 -6.75 17.57
CA ILE A 235 -13.46 -5.62 18.47
C ILE A 235 -12.41 -4.69 17.85
N VAL A 236 -11.30 -5.24 17.36
CA VAL A 236 -10.24 -4.47 16.70
C VAL A 236 -10.77 -3.74 15.46
N GLY A 237 -11.59 -4.41 14.65
CA GLY A 237 -12.18 -3.81 13.45
C GLY A 237 -13.14 -2.65 13.78
N VAL A 238 -13.98 -2.80 14.79
CA VAL A 238 -14.85 -1.72 15.30
C VAL A 238 -14.00 -0.55 15.82
N LEU A 239 -12.93 -0.84 16.55
CA LEU A 239 -12.02 0.18 17.08
C LEU A 239 -11.30 0.95 15.96
N CYS A 240 -10.85 0.28 14.90
CA CYS A 240 -10.28 0.94 13.70
C CYS A 240 -11.26 1.92 13.06
N ILE A 241 -12.53 1.49 12.90
CA ILE A 241 -13.59 2.35 12.34
C ILE A 241 -13.84 3.55 13.26
N PHE A 242 -13.94 3.32 14.57
CA PHE A 242 -14.23 4.37 15.54
C PHE A 242 -13.13 5.43 15.61
N ILE A 243 -11.85 5.01 15.61
CA ILE A 243 -10.70 5.92 15.55
C ILE A 243 -10.77 6.81 14.31
N ARG A 244 -11.10 6.22 13.15
CA ARG A 244 -11.23 6.97 11.90
C ARG A 244 -12.38 7.97 11.93
N LEU A 245 -13.52 7.60 12.52
CA LEU A 245 -14.71 8.44 12.65
C LEU A 245 -14.53 9.58 13.64
N LEU A 246 -13.80 9.35 14.74
CA LEU A 246 -13.52 10.39 15.74
C LEU A 246 -12.50 11.44 15.27
N GLY A 247 -11.94 11.28 14.06
CA GLY A 247 -11.00 12.26 13.52
C GLY A 247 -9.70 12.33 14.32
N PHE A 248 -9.35 11.27 15.05
CA PHE A 248 -7.99 11.14 15.58
C PHE A 248 -7.06 11.04 14.38
N GLU A 249 -6.50 12.18 13.98
CA GLU A 249 -5.40 12.21 13.03
C GLU A 249 -4.23 11.48 13.68
N VAL A 250 -4.12 10.20 13.35
CA VAL A 250 -2.98 9.38 13.71
C VAL A 250 -1.80 9.95 12.92
N ARG A 251 -1.09 10.88 13.55
CA ARG A 251 0.16 11.40 13.04
C ARG A 251 1.10 10.20 12.88
N VAL A 252 1.51 9.94 11.64
CA VAL A 252 2.33 8.75 11.33
C VAL A 252 3.75 9.00 11.82
N ASP A 253 4.01 8.78 13.11
CA ASP A 253 5.33 8.95 13.72
C ASP A 253 6.41 8.05 13.09
N LYS A 254 5.99 6.99 12.38
CA LYS A 254 6.88 6.08 11.65
C LYS A 254 7.54 6.72 10.43
N VAL A 255 7.01 7.81 9.88
CA VAL A 255 7.72 8.53 8.79
C VAL A 255 8.82 9.42 9.38
N ALA A 256 8.61 9.99 10.56
CA ALA A 256 9.62 10.80 11.25
C ALA A 256 10.79 9.95 11.80
N ALA A 257 10.52 8.74 12.30
CA ALA A 257 11.52 7.95 13.02
C ALA A 257 12.34 6.95 12.17
N ARG A 258 12.07 6.75 10.87
CA ARG A 258 12.67 5.64 10.09
C ARG A 258 13.28 5.93 8.72
N TYR A 259 13.24 7.17 8.24
CA TYR A 259 14.13 7.54 7.12
C TYR A 259 15.58 7.81 7.57
N GLN A 260 15.86 7.84 8.88
CA GLN A 260 17.19 8.17 9.39
C GLN A 260 18.28 7.08 9.22
N ALA A 261 18.00 5.81 8.93
CA ALA A 261 19.09 4.81 8.90
C ALA A 261 18.74 3.47 8.23
N VAL A 262 19.02 3.33 6.93
CA VAL A 262 19.69 2.12 6.39
C VAL A 262 20.58 2.58 5.22
N PRO A 263 21.88 2.88 5.44
CA PRO A 263 22.82 2.85 4.32
C PRO A 263 22.79 1.44 3.75
N MET A 264 22.40 1.27 2.48
CA MET A 264 22.58 0.01 1.77
C MET A 264 24.08 -0.28 1.74
N ARG A 265 24.53 -1.16 2.64
CA ARG A 265 25.85 -1.75 2.57
C ARG A 265 25.85 -2.65 1.34
N GLU A 266 26.47 -2.17 0.26
CA GLU A 266 26.80 -3.00 -0.89
C GLU A 266 27.59 -4.21 -0.40
N THR A 267 26.92 -5.36 -0.35
CA THR A 267 27.62 -6.64 -0.24
C THR A 267 28.05 -6.98 -1.65
N VAL A 268 29.24 -6.49 -2.01
CA VAL A 268 29.99 -6.95 -3.18
C VAL A 268 30.35 -8.42 -2.92
N THR A 269 29.79 -9.32 -3.72
CA THR A 269 30.27 -10.71 -3.89
C THR A 269 30.70 -10.90 -5.32
#